data_AF-A0AA35N462-F1
#
_entry.id   AF-A0AA35N462-F1
#
_cell.length_a   1.000
_cell.length_b   1.000
_cell.length_c   1.000
_cell.angle_alpha   90.00
_cell.angle_beta   90.00
_cell.angle_gamma   90.00
#
_symmetry.space_group_name_H-M   'P 1'
#
loop_
_entity.id
_entity.type
_entity.pdbx_description
1 polymer ?
#
loop_
_entity_poly.entity_id
_entity_poly.type
_entity_poly.pdbx_seq_one_letter_code
_entity_poly.pdbx_strand_id
1 'polypeptide(L)'
;MMSRLKSKRVGCFPILLLLAWLPYVDAAQVDISARYRGQTDGHFENTTPPPAFCDYWGICEHMDAVAVPLTFTKTLINRAANPRDQLLIKMPGQRRVTLMHESTGDSYDANFEFIAVSQQTKSYHQDINPVGADVQGGCSFIAGEIEEDYYPVSYFVWSIANPINPPPCYERSSWGEPVGSRLDVDVYGMAIGYRLYLPPAQRMTQGIYRGSVQYPVGPGADFDFGDNVSNLSSTMVNVDFEVDVQHVFNLEFPANSDIAVLEPPGGWKAWLGGRGSPAAAVP
;
A
#
# COMPACT_ATOMS: atom_id res chain seq x y z
N MET A 1 57.74 -11.72 63.16
CA MET A 1 57.84 -10.32 62.73
C MET A 1 56.67 -10.04 61.79
N MET A 2 55.72 -9.22 62.24
CA MET A 2 54.39 -9.02 61.62
C MET A 2 54.50 -8.42 60.20
N SER A 3 53.84 -9.03 59.22
CA SER A 3 53.64 -8.46 57.88
C SER A 3 52.14 -8.19 57.67
N ARG A 4 51.81 -6.92 57.43
CA ARG A 4 50.45 -6.37 57.36
C ARG A 4 49.77 -6.77 56.03
N LEU A 5 48.56 -7.36 56.10
CA LEU A 5 47.65 -7.43 54.95
C LEU A 5 47.09 -6.03 54.64
N LYS A 6 47.26 -5.55 53.41
CA LYS A 6 46.61 -4.35 52.88
C LYS A 6 45.26 -4.71 52.26
N SER A 7 44.18 -4.20 52.87
CA SER A 7 42.82 -4.16 52.32
C SER A 7 42.79 -3.31 51.04
N LYS A 8 42.35 -3.90 49.91
CA LYS A 8 41.96 -3.15 48.71
C LYS A 8 40.47 -2.82 48.81
N ARG A 9 40.14 -1.53 48.85
CA ARG A 9 38.76 -1.04 48.75
C ARG A 9 38.29 -1.22 47.29
N VAL A 10 37.22 -1.99 47.10
CA VAL A 10 36.49 -2.10 45.83
C VAL A 10 35.59 -0.88 45.73
N GLY A 11 35.88 0.01 44.78
CA GLY A 11 35.01 1.15 44.47
C GLY A 11 33.82 0.68 43.62
N CYS A 12 32.61 0.85 44.15
CA CYS A 12 31.37 0.62 43.43
C CYS A 12 31.08 1.87 42.59
N PHE A 13 31.22 1.78 41.26
CA PHE A 13 30.78 2.82 40.34
C PHE A 13 29.30 2.58 39.98
N PRO A 14 28.39 3.56 40.12
CA PRO A 14 27.03 3.41 39.67
C PRO A 14 27.00 3.50 38.15
N ILE A 15 26.51 2.45 37.49
CA ILE A 15 26.24 2.45 36.06
C ILE A 15 24.94 3.24 35.87
N LEU A 16 25.06 4.48 35.39
CA LEU A 16 23.93 5.30 34.97
C LEU A 16 23.42 4.74 33.63
N LEU A 17 22.30 4.01 33.64
CA LEU A 17 21.62 3.60 32.41
C LEU A 17 20.99 4.83 31.76
N LEU A 18 21.65 5.37 30.73
CA LEU A 18 21.06 6.30 29.78
C LEU A 18 20.03 5.53 28.95
N LEU A 19 18.75 5.62 29.33
CA LEU A 19 17.63 5.30 28.46
C LEU A 19 17.65 6.30 27.30
N ALA A 20 18.27 5.89 26.19
CA ALA A 20 18.19 6.62 24.93
C ALA A 20 16.71 6.66 24.51
N TRP A 21 16.12 7.85 24.52
CA TRP A 21 14.83 8.09 23.89
C TRP A 21 15.06 7.99 22.38
N LEU A 22 14.87 6.80 21.82
CA LEU A 22 14.81 6.64 20.38
C LEU A 22 13.57 7.42 19.93
N PRO A 23 13.71 8.38 18.99
CA PRO A 23 12.55 8.99 18.39
C PRO A 23 11.73 7.88 17.74
N TYR A 24 10.49 7.72 18.18
CA TYR A 24 9.50 6.93 17.47
C TYR A 24 9.24 7.66 16.15
N VAL A 25 9.81 7.16 15.06
CA VAL A 25 9.38 7.54 13.72
C VAL A 25 8.15 6.69 13.44
N ASP A 26 6.98 7.33 13.41
CA ASP A 26 5.74 6.64 13.07
C ASP A 26 5.79 6.19 11.62
N ALA A 27 5.35 4.97 11.35
CA ALA A 27 5.30 4.45 9.98
C ALA A 27 4.11 5.12 9.26
N ALA A 28 4.29 5.49 8.00
CA ALA A 28 3.18 5.84 7.13
C ALA A 28 2.27 4.62 6.95
N GLN A 29 1.03 4.69 7.44
CA GLN A 29 0.07 3.58 7.37
C GLN A 29 -0.76 3.63 6.09
N VAL A 30 -0.96 2.47 5.48
CA VAL A 30 -1.76 2.28 4.27
C VAL A 30 -2.63 1.04 4.48
N ASP A 31 -3.95 1.22 4.50
CA ASP A 31 -4.90 0.12 4.64
C ASP A 31 -5.45 -0.28 3.28
N ILE A 32 -5.35 -1.57 2.94
CA ILE A 32 -5.92 -2.17 1.73
C ILE A 32 -6.95 -3.21 2.15
N SER A 33 -8.18 -3.06 1.68
CA SER A 33 -9.28 -3.96 2.04
C SER A 33 -9.99 -4.55 0.83
N ALA A 34 -10.31 -5.83 0.92
CA ALA A 34 -11.03 -6.58 -0.12
C ALA A 34 -12.10 -7.48 0.50
N ARG A 35 -13.17 -7.76 -0.25
CA ARG A 35 -14.31 -8.52 0.25
C ARG A 35 -14.86 -9.51 -0.77
N TYR A 36 -15.15 -10.71 -0.31
CA TYR A 36 -15.91 -11.73 -1.04
C TYR A 36 -17.28 -11.93 -0.41
N ARG A 37 -18.33 -12.01 -1.22
CA ARG A 37 -19.73 -12.22 -0.79
C ARG A 37 -20.40 -13.37 -1.55
N GLY A 38 -19.62 -14.37 -1.97
CA GLY A 38 -20.15 -15.53 -2.69
C GLY A 38 -20.46 -15.28 -4.16
N GLN A 39 -19.80 -14.32 -4.80
CA GLN A 39 -19.89 -14.11 -6.24
C GLN A 39 -19.47 -15.39 -6.97
N THR A 40 -20.17 -15.72 -8.06
CA THR A 40 -20.00 -16.98 -8.81
C THR A 40 -18.65 -17.10 -9.51
N ASP A 41 -18.03 -15.97 -9.83
CA ASP A 41 -16.71 -15.88 -10.44
C ASP A 41 -15.56 -16.02 -9.40
N GLY A 42 -15.87 -15.97 -8.11
CA GLY A 42 -14.88 -16.08 -7.04
C GLY A 42 -14.04 -14.82 -6.83
N HIS A 43 -14.40 -13.71 -7.47
CA HIS A 43 -13.61 -12.49 -7.40
C HIS A 43 -13.89 -11.71 -6.11
N PHE A 44 -12.83 -11.13 -5.57
CA PHE A 44 -12.92 -10.17 -4.48
C PHE A 44 -13.28 -8.79 -5.03
N GLU A 45 -14.20 -8.11 -4.36
CA GLU A 45 -14.49 -6.70 -4.51
C GLU A 45 -13.43 -5.90 -3.74
N ASN A 46 -12.77 -4.94 -4.39
CA ASN A 46 -11.94 -3.97 -3.67
C ASN A 46 -12.84 -3.03 -2.86
N THR A 47 -12.54 -2.87 -1.58
CA THR A 47 -13.28 -2.00 -0.65
C THR A 47 -12.41 -0.88 -0.07
N THR A 48 -11.17 -0.78 -0.54
CA THR A 48 -10.22 0.27 -0.14
C THR A 48 -10.75 1.64 -0.55
N PRO A 49 -10.75 2.64 0.35
CA PRO A 49 -11.15 4.00 0.00
C PRO A 49 -10.27 4.57 -1.13
N PRO A 50 -10.87 5.12 -2.20
CA PRO A 50 -10.10 5.66 -3.30
C PRO A 50 -9.35 6.95 -2.87
N PRO A 51 -8.13 7.18 -3.36
CA PRO A 51 -7.40 8.43 -3.14
C PRO A 51 -7.99 9.58 -3.95
N ALA A 52 -7.72 10.82 -3.53
CA ALA A 52 -8.22 12.02 -4.18
C ALA A 52 -7.87 12.14 -5.68
N PHE A 53 -6.77 11.55 -6.16
CA PHE A 53 -6.44 11.60 -7.60
C PHE A 53 -7.44 10.83 -8.48
N CYS A 54 -8.19 9.88 -7.91
CA CYS A 54 -9.22 9.15 -8.63
C CYS A 54 -10.36 10.06 -9.13
N ASP A 55 -10.54 11.23 -8.52
CA ASP A 55 -11.58 12.20 -8.89
C ASP A 55 -11.23 12.99 -10.16
N TYR A 56 -9.95 13.03 -10.58
CA TYR A 56 -9.49 13.92 -11.66
C TYR A 56 -9.64 13.30 -13.06
N TRP A 57 -9.25 12.04 -13.24
CA TRP A 57 -9.04 11.48 -14.60
C TRP A 57 -9.73 10.15 -14.87
N GLY A 58 -10.58 9.63 -13.97
CA GLY A 58 -11.28 8.35 -14.17
C GLY A 58 -10.35 7.13 -14.29
N ILE A 59 -9.05 7.29 -14.03
CA ILE A 59 -8.04 6.22 -14.15
C ILE A 59 -8.37 5.03 -13.24
N CYS A 60 -8.98 5.31 -12.09
CA CYS A 60 -9.35 4.31 -11.10
C CYS A 60 -10.57 3.46 -11.49
N GLU A 61 -11.22 3.71 -12.63
CA GLU A 61 -12.24 2.80 -13.18
C GLU A 61 -11.66 1.43 -13.57
N HIS A 62 -10.36 1.38 -13.87
CA HIS A 62 -9.67 0.19 -14.37
C HIS A 62 -8.49 -0.23 -13.47
N MET A 63 -8.40 0.36 -12.27
CA MET A 63 -7.26 0.20 -11.39
C MET A 63 -7.65 0.43 -9.93
N ASP A 64 -7.27 -0.50 -9.07
CA ASP A 64 -7.33 -0.30 -7.63
C ASP A 64 -6.26 0.68 -7.18
N ALA A 65 -6.63 1.64 -6.33
CA ALA A 65 -5.74 2.69 -5.88
C ALA A 65 -5.94 3.04 -4.40
N VAL A 66 -4.89 3.52 -3.75
CA VAL A 66 -4.90 3.93 -2.35
C VAL A 66 -3.93 5.09 -2.12
N ALA A 67 -4.25 5.95 -1.14
CA ALA A 67 -3.36 7.03 -0.71
C ALA A 67 -2.19 6.49 0.11
N VAL A 68 -1.02 7.11 -0.03
CA VAL A 68 0.16 6.83 0.77
C VAL A 68 0.54 8.13 1.50
N PRO A 69 0.51 8.19 2.85
CA PRO A 69 0.72 9.42 3.59
C PRO A 69 2.22 9.78 3.72
N LEU A 70 2.92 9.84 2.59
CA LEU A 70 4.29 10.30 2.48
C LEU A 70 4.35 11.72 1.92
N THR A 71 5.15 12.56 2.58
CA THR A 71 5.48 13.90 2.12
C THR A 71 6.97 14.15 2.29
N PHE A 72 7.56 14.95 1.41
CA PHE A 72 8.96 15.33 1.49
C PHE A 72 9.24 16.58 0.64
N THR A 73 10.35 17.25 0.89
CA THR A 73 10.88 18.29 0.00
C THR A 73 12.01 17.69 -0.83
N LYS A 74 12.01 17.95 -2.14
CA LYS A 74 13.04 17.49 -3.07
C LYS A 74 13.70 18.68 -3.74
N THR A 75 15.03 18.74 -3.70
CA THR A 75 15.77 19.61 -4.61
C THR A 75 15.98 18.89 -5.94
N LEU A 76 15.45 19.46 -7.01
CA LEU A 76 15.58 19.02 -8.38
C LEU A 76 16.71 19.77 -9.07
N ILE A 77 17.43 19.08 -9.96
CA ILE A 77 18.36 19.70 -10.89
C ILE A 77 17.88 19.42 -12.32
N ASN A 78 17.48 20.46 -13.05
CA ASN A 78 16.89 20.30 -14.37
C ASN A 78 17.90 19.64 -15.35
N ARG A 79 17.49 18.54 -15.97
CA ARG A 79 18.31 17.71 -16.87
C ARG A 79 19.69 17.33 -16.29
N ALA A 80 19.75 17.06 -14.99
CA ALA A 80 20.96 16.54 -14.33
C ALA A 80 21.55 15.31 -15.03
N ALA A 81 22.88 15.17 -14.98
CA ALA A 81 23.56 13.99 -15.49
C ALA A 81 23.26 12.72 -14.66
N ASN A 82 23.09 12.88 -13.35
CA ASN A 82 22.65 11.84 -12.43
C ASN A 82 21.12 11.91 -12.29
N PRO A 83 20.36 10.88 -12.73
CA PRO A 83 18.91 10.87 -12.61
C PRO A 83 18.38 10.98 -11.17
N ARG A 84 19.19 10.61 -10.16
CA ARG A 84 18.81 10.74 -8.75
C ARG A 84 18.65 12.20 -8.30
N ASP A 85 19.29 13.14 -9.00
CA ASP A 85 19.12 14.57 -8.73
C ASP A 85 17.85 15.17 -9.38
N GLN A 86 17.15 14.41 -10.22
CA GLN A 86 15.86 14.79 -10.82
C GLN A 86 14.69 14.29 -9.94
N LEU A 87 13.45 14.41 -10.44
CA LEU A 87 12.26 13.88 -9.74
C LEU A 87 12.23 12.38 -9.98
N LEU A 88 13.03 11.66 -9.21
CA LEU A 88 13.14 10.21 -9.28
C LEU A 88 12.11 9.56 -8.34
N ILE A 89 11.47 8.50 -8.82
CA ILE A 89 10.62 7.62 -8.05
C ILE A 89 11.02 6.19 -8.38
N LYS A 90 11.48 5.46 -7.36
CA LYS A 90 11.61 4.02 -7.39
C LYS A 90 10.55 3.44 -6.46
N MET A 91 9.79 2.51 -7.00
CA MET A 91 8.74 1.81 -6.28
C MET A 91 9.24 0.44 -5.81
N PRO A 92 8.65 -0.14 -4.75
CA PRO A 92 8.98 -1.49 -4.34
C PRO A 92 8.57 -2.53 -5.40
N GLY A 93 9.32 -3.63 -5.49
CA GLY A 93 8.91 -4.79 -6.28
C GLY A 93 7.79 -5.59 -5.62
N GLN A 94 7.22 -6.53 -6.38
CA GLN A 94 6.18 -7.43 -5.90
C GLN A 94 6.63 -8.14 -4.62
N ARG A 95 5.72 -8.21 -3.64
CA ARG A 95 5.95 -8.95 -2.40
C ARG A 95 4.85 -9.97 -2.15
N ARG A 96 5.26 -11.07 -1.55
CA ARG A 96 4.34 -12.00 -0.93
C ARG A 96 3.89 -11.44 0.42
N VAL A 97 2.60 -11.50 0.67
CA VAL A 97 1.99 -11.24 1.98
C VAL A 97 1.29 -12.51 2.45
N THR A 98 1.49 -12.85 3.72
CA THR A 98 0.74 -13.94 4.36
C THR A 98 -0.45 -13.34 5.08
N LEU A 99 -1.65 -13.74 4.64
CA LEU A 99 -2.92 -13.37 5.23
C LEU A 99 -3.34 -14.45 6.23
N MET A 100 -3.53 -14.07 7.49
CA MET A 100 -3.87 -14.98 8.58
C MET A 100 -5.30 -14.73 9.05
N HIS A 101 -6.07 -15.81 9.15
CA HIS A 101 -7.44 -15.78 9.66
C HIS A 101 -7.44 -15.46 11.16
N GLU A 102 -8.23 -14.46 11.56
CA GLU A 102 -8.18 -13.92 12.94
C GLU A 102 -8.55 -14.94 14.01
N SER A 103 -9.46 -15.88 13.71
CA SER A 103 -10.00 -16.80 14.72
C SER A 103 -9.43 -18.22 14.65
N THR A 104 -9.11 -18.72 13.46
CA THR A 104 -8.61 -20.10 13.27
C THR A 104 -7.09 -20.17 13.13
N GLY A 105 -6.43 -19.06 12.75
CA GLY A 105 -5.01 -19.04 12.41
C GLY A 105 -4.67 -19.64 11.04
N ASP A 106 -5.67 -20.04 10.24
CA ASP A 106 -5.45 -20.49 8.86
C ASP A 106 -4.77 -19.38 8.04
N SER A 107 -3.78 -19.73 7.24
CA SER A 107 -2.99 -18.76 6.49
C SER A 107 -3.03 -19.00 4.99
N TYR A 108 -3.13 -17.92 4.22
CA TYR A 108 -3.01 -17.96 2.76
C TYR A 108 -1.99 -16.93 2.28
N ASP A 109 -1.21 -17.32 1.28
CA ASP A 109 -0.29 -16.40 0.60
C ASP A 109 -1.03 -15.62 -0.50
N ALA A 110 -0.79 -14.31 -0.54
CA ALA A 110 -1.16 -13.43 -1.63
C ALA A 110 0.09 -12.70 -2.15
N ASN A 111 0.02 -12.18 -3.38
CA ASN A 111 1.08 -11.31 -3.91
C ASN A 111 0.53 -9.89 -4.07
N PHE A 112 1.34 -8.90 -3.70
CA PHE A 112 1.01 -7.49 -3.78
C PHE A 112 2.06 -6.76 -4.62
N GLU A 113 1.62 -5.96 -5.57
CA GLU A 113 2.49 -5.17 -6.44
C GLU A 113 1.93 -3.78 -6.72
N PHE A 114 2.85 -2.83 -6.95
CA PHE A 114 2.55 -1.46 -7.35
C PHE A 114 2.57 -1.37 -8.88
N ILE A 115 1.54 -0.79 -9.48
CA ILE A 115 1.39 -0.69 -10.94
C ILE A 115 1.32 0.74 -11.46
N ALA A 116 1.03 1.70 -10.59
CA ALA A 116 1.07 3.11 -10.89
C ALA A 116 1.46 3.92 -9.66
N VAL A 117 1.96 5.13 -9.86
CA VAL A 117 2.26 6.09 -8.81
C VAL A 117 1.77 7.47 -9.21
N SER A 118 1.20 8.18 -8.25
CA SER A 118 0.77 9.56 -8.38
C SER A 118 1.34 10.39 -7.25
N GLN A 119 1.72 11.63 -7.54
CA GLN A 119 2.13 12.62 -6.56
C GLN A 119 1.65 14.01 -6.98
N GLN A 120 1.60 14.89 -5.99
CA GLN A 120 1.45 16.33 -6.17
C GLN A 120 2.79 16.98 -5.88
N THR A 121 3.16 17.96 -6.69
CA THR A 121 4.40 18.71 -6.53
C THR A 121 4.09 20.20 -6.53
N LYS A 122 4.54 20.92 -5.50
CA LYS A 122 4.39 22.36 -5.41
C LYS A 122 5.74 23.03 -5.58
N SER A 123 5.83 23.92 -6.55
CA SER A 123 6.99 24.77 -6.80
C SER A 123 6.82 26.13 -6.12
N TYR A 124 7.90 26.65 -5.52
CA TYR A 124 7.92 28.03 -4.99
C TYR A 124 8.45 29.06 -6.00
N HIS A 125 8.48 28.67 -7.27
CA HIS A 125 8.86 29.54 -8.36
C HIS A 125 7.71 29.65 -9.35
N GLN A 126 7.40 30.88 -9.72
CA GLN A 126 6.40 31.20 -10.73
C GLN A 126 6.81 30.57 -12.07
N ASP A 127 5.82 30.04 -12.80
CA ASP A 127 5.97 29.47 -14.15
C ASP A 127 6.87 28.22 -14.27
N ILE A 128 7.35 27.65 -13.16
CA ILE A 128 8.18 26.44 -13.19
C ILE A 128 7.34 25.22 -12.85
N ASN A 129 7.22 24.32 -13.82
CA ASN A 129 6.60 23.02 -13.64
C ASN A 129 7.67 21.91 -13.51
N PRO A 130 7.77 21.23 -12.35
CA PRO A 130 8.72 20.14 -12.15
C PRO A 130 8.35 18.84 -12.89
N VAL A 131 7.14 18.73 -13.46
CA VAL A 131 6.60 17.52 -14.10
C VAL A 131 6.10 17.81 -15.51
N GLY A 132 6.92 17.50 -16.52
CA GLY A 132 6.66 17.85 -17.90
C GLY A 132 6.07 16.79 -18.82
N ALA A 133 5.99 15.53 -18.38
CA ALA A 133 5.71 14.32 -19.17
C ALA A 133 6.91 13.73 -19.95
N ASP A 134 8.14 14.21 -19.75
CA ASP A 134 9.37 13.56 -20.24
C ASP A 134 9.84 12.50 -19.22
N VAL A 135 8.96 11.51 -18.98
CA VAL A 135 9.18 10.41 -18.05
C VAL A 135 10.13 9.40 -18.66
N GLN A 136 11.20 9.09 -17.94
CA GLN A 136 12.26 8.20 -18.36
C GLN A 136 12.40 7.00 -17.41
N GLY A 137 13.12 5.98 -17.85
CA GLY A 137 13.39 4.78 -17.07
C GLY A 137 12.25 3.77 -17.12
N GLY A 138 11.77 3.32 -15.96
CA GLY A 138 10.80 2.25 -15.82
C GLY A 138 9.33 2.66 -15.80
N CYS A 139 8.96 3.88 -16.21
CA CYS A 139 7.59 4.35 -16.15
C CYS A 139 7.13 5.02 -17.44
N SER A 140 5.83 5.09 -17.64
CA SER A 140 5.21 5.87 -18.72
C SER A 140 4.23 6.88 -18.14
N PHE A 141 4.18 8.07 -18.73
CA PHE A 141 3.18 9.08 -18.38
C PHE A 141 1.77 8.58 -18.73
N ILE A 142 0.83 8.66 -17.77
CA ILE A 142 -0.59 8.37 -18.01
C ILE A 142 -1.36 9.68 -18.16
N ALA A 143 -1.29 10.52 -17.14
CA ALA A 143 -2.02 11.78 -17.06
C ALA A 143 -1.27 12.77 -16.15
N GLY A 144 -1.60 14.04 -16.31
CA GLY A 144 -1.15 15.09 -15.42
C GLY A 144 -1.83 16.41 -15.73
N GLU A 145 -1.90 17.25 -14.72
CA GLU A 145 -2.55 18.56 -14.75
C GLU A 145 -1.73 19.52 -13.89
N ILE A 146 -1.85 20.80 -14.21
CA ILE A 146 -1.18 21.88 -13.49
C ILE A 146 -2.28 22.83 -13.03
N GLU A 147 -2.28 23.12 -11.74
CA GLU A 147 -3.04 24.23 -11.19
C GLU A 147 -2.15 25.48 -11.24
N GLU A 148 -2.45 26.38 -12.18
CA GLU A 148 -1.70 27.62 -12.40
C GLU A 148 -2.17 28.71 -11.42
N ASP A 149 -1.60 28.68 -10.23
CA ASP A 149 -1.63 29.77 -9.24
C ASP A 149 -0.27 30.49 -9.17
N TYR A 150 -0.12 31.46 -8.26
CA TYR A 150 1.17 32.12 -8.01
C TYR A 150 2.32 31.13 -7.72
N TYR A 151 1.99 29.95 -7.18
CA TYR A 151 2.90 28.82 -7.01
C TYR A 151 2.28 27.58 -7.65
N PRO A 152 2.81 27.09 -8.79
CA PRO A 152 2.15 26.03 -9.54
C PRO A 152 2.18 24.72 -8.76
N VAL A 153 1.06 24.00 -8.80
CA VAL A 153 0.93 22.64 -8.28
C VAL A 153 0.71 21.70 -9.46
N SER A 154 1.60 20.72 -9.62
CA SER A 154 1.49 19.71 -10.65
C SER A 154 1.04 18.39 -10.05
N TYR A 155 0.03 17.80 -10.67
CA TYR A 155 -0.55 16.50 -10.37
C TYR A 155 -0.19 15.57 -11.52
N PHE A 156 0.23 14.35 -11.23
CA PHE A 156 0.53 13.39 -12.29
C PHE A 156 0.27 11.96 -11.87
N VAL A 157 0.15 11.09 -12.86
CA VAL A 157 0.13 9.64 -12.69
C VAL A 157 1.07 9.00 -13.70
N TRP A 158 1.95 8.15 -13.21
CA TRP A 158 2.85 7.34 -14.03
C TRP A 158 2.49 5.86 -13.87
N SER A 159 2.49 5.11 -14.97
CA SER A 159 2.43 3.65 -14.93
C SER A 159 3.82 3.08 -14.66
N ILE A 160 3.88 1.93 -13.99
CA ILE A 160 5.12 1.25 -13.63
C ILE A 160 5.32 0.05 -14.55
N ALA A 161 6.44 0.04 -15.27
CA ALA A 161 6.87 -1.11 -16.06
C ALA A 161 7.50 -2.18 -15.16
N ASN A 162 7.25 -3.45 -15.49
CA ASN A 162 7.73 -4.61 -14.74
C ASN A 162 7.49 -4.53 -13.21
N PRO A 163 6.23 -4.49 -12.73
CA PRO A 163 5.89 -4.39 -11.29
C PRO A 163 6.57 -5.41 -10.36
N ILE A 164 6.99 -6.57 -10.89
CA ILE A 164 7.71 -7.58 -10.12
C ILE A 164 9.09 -7.06 -9.69
N ASN A 165 9.78 -6.32 -10.56
CA ASN A 165 11.08 -5.71 -10.30
C ASN A 165 11.17 -4.37 -11.04
N PRO A 166 10.52 -3.32 -10.51
CA PRO A 166 10.35 -2.07 -11.22
C PRO A 166 11.69 -1.33 -11.32
N PRO A 167 12.08 -0.88 -12.52
CA PRO A 167 13.19 0.06 -12.64
C PRO A 167 12.79 1.40 -12.00
N PRO A 168 13.75 2.19 -11.50
CA PRO A 168 13.45 3.58 -11.14
C PRO A 168 12.95 4.34 -12.37
N CYS A 169 12.06 5.29 -12.15
CA CYS A 169 11.67 6.26 -13.16
C CYS A 169 11.92 7.67 -12.69
N TYR A 170 12.06 8.59 -13.63
CA TYR A 170 12.38 9.97 -13.32
C TYR A 170 11.87 10.91 -14.41
N GLU A 171 11.49 12.12 -14.01
CA GLU A 171 11.17 13.19 -14.95
C GLU A 171 12.46 13.91 -15.36
N ARG A 172 12.75 13.91 -16.67
CA ARG A 172 13.95 14.57 -17.19
C ARG A 172 13.77 16.08 -17.36
N SER A 173 12.55 16.56 -17.57
CA SER A 173 12.28 17.94 -17.92
C SER A 173 11.57 18.72 -16.81
N SER A 174 12.13 19.85 -16.41
CA SER A 174 11.37 20.92 -15.75
C SER A 174 11.07 21.98 -16.81
N TRP A 175 9.79 22.13 -17.17
CA TRP A 175 9.39 23.11 -18.18
C TRP A 175 9.73 24.52 -17.71
N GLY A 176 10.26 25.32 -18.63
CA GLY A 176 10.62 26.72 -18.36
C GLY A 176 12.05 26.91 -17.81
N GLU A 177 12.75 25.86 -17.38
CA GLU A 177 14.04 26.01 -16.69
C GLU A 177 15.27 25.82 -17.58
N PRO A 178 16.33 26.62 -17.39
CA PRO A 178 17.66 26.32 -17.91
C PRO A 178 18.21 24.98 -17.41
N VAL A 179 19.10 24.36 -18.20
CA VAL A 179 19.80 23.14 -17.79
C VAL A 179 20.69 23.43 -16.59
N GLY A 180 20.62 22.58 -15.56
CA GLY A 180 21.40 22.71 -14.34
C GLY A 180 20.80 23.63 -13.28
N SER A 181 19.67 24.28 -13.56
CA SER A 181 18.90 25.01 -12.55
C SER A 181 18.50 24.12 -11.39
N ARG A 182 18.53 24.69 -10.17
CA ARG A 182 18.09 24.02 -8.94
C ARG A 182 16.71 24.53 -8.53
N LEU A 183 15.82 23.61 -8.20
CA LEU A 183 14.46 23.92 -7.77
C LEU A 183 14.09 23.09 -6.56
N ASP A 184 13.63 23.72 -5.48
CA ASP A 184 13.03 23.01 -4.35
C ASP A 184 11.53 22.85 -4.58
N VAL A 185 11.05 21.61 -4.49
CA VAL A 185 9.63 21.27 -4.61
C VAL A 185 9.15 20.49 -3.39
N ASP A 186 7.97 20.85 -2.90
CA ASP A 186 7.28 20.04 -1.90
C ASP A 186 6.45 18.97 -2.60
N VAL A 187 6.62 17.73 -2.16
CA VAL A 187 5.96 16.54 -2.70
C VAL A 187 5.00 16.01 -1.65
N TYR A 188 3.74 15.84 -2.02
CA TYR A 188 2.66 15.38 -1.15
C TYR A 188 1.54 14.74 -1.96
N GLY A 189 0.45 14.36 -1.30
CA GLY A 189 -0.71 13.76 -1.97
C GLY A 189 -0.36 12.48 -2.73
N MET A 190 0.64 11.72 -2.24
CA MET A 190 1.09 10.52 -2.90
C MET A 190 -0.01 9.46 -2.88
N ALA A 191 -0.16 8.78 -4.00
CA ALA A 191 -1.07 7.65 -4.13
C ALA A 191 -0.46 6.60 -5.06
N ILE A 192 -0.95 5.38 -4.94
CA ILE A 192 -0.49 4.25 -5.74
C ILE A 192 -1.67 3.60 -6.44
N GLY A 193 -1.41 3.07 -7.63
CA GLY A 193 -2.20 2.00 -8.19
C GLY A 193 -1.57 0.65 -7.81
N TYR A 194 -2.38 -0.34 -7.48
CA TYR A 194 -1.88 -1.64 -7.04
C TYR A 194 -2.63 -2.83 -7.63
N ARG A 195 -2.06 -4.02 -7.46
CA ARG A 195 -2.77 -5.30 -7.60
C ARG A 195 -2.52 -6.18 -6.39
N LEU A 196 -3.59 -6.79 -5.90
CA LEU A 196 -3.56 -7.79 -4.85
C LEU A 196 -4.05 -9.13 -5.40
N TYR A 197 -3.12 -10.06 -5.62
CA TYR A 197 -3.41 -11.40 -6.10
C TYR A 197 -3.80 -12.30 -4.94
N LEU A 198 -5.10 -12.32 -4.63
CA LEU A 198 -5.67 -13.19 -3.61
C LEU A 198 -5.82 -14.63 -4.11
N PRO A 199 -5.72 -15.63 -3.23
CA PRO A 199 -6.13 -16.99 -3.56
C PRO A 199 -7.64 -17.04 -3.90
N PRO A 200 -8.12 -18.08 -4.60
CA PRO A 200 -9.54 -18.26 -4.87
C PRO A 200 -10.37 -18.31 -3.57
N ALA A 201 -11.36 -17.42 -3.46
CA ALA A 201 -12.17 -17.26 -2.26
C ALA A 201 -12.92 -18.53 -1.84
N GLN A 202 -13.25 -19.41 -2.80
CA GLN A 202 -13.93 -20.69 -2.54
C GLN A 202 -13.10 -21.66 -1.70
N ARG A 203 -11.78 -21.45 -1.64
CA ARG A 203 -10.86 -22.27 -0.85
C ARG A 203 -10.58 -21.67 0.53
N MET A 204 -11.11 -20.49 0.81
CA MET A 204 -10.96 -19.78 2.08
C MET A 204 -12.17 -20.03 2.96
N THR A 205 -11.93 -20.28 4.24
CA THR A 205 -12.98 -20.35 5.25
C THR A 205 -13.60 -18.96 5.47
N GLN A 206 -14.83 -18.91 5.95
CA GLN A 206 -15.51 -17.64 6.21
C GLN A 206 -14.85 -16.91 7.38
N GLY A 207 -14.59 -15.61 7.19
CA GLY A 207 -14.13 -14.70 8.23
C GLY A 207 -13.13 -13.65 7.73
N ILE A 208 -12.47 -12.98 8.68
CA ILE A 208 -11.53 -11.89 8.41
C ILE A 208 -10.10 -12.43 8.41
N TYR A 209 -9.37 -12.08 7.35
CA TYR A 209 -7.94 -12.35 7.22
C TYR A 209 -7.16 -11.05 7.27
N ARG A 210 -6.06 -11.03 8.04
CA ARG A 210 -5.16 -9.88 8.14
C ARG A 210 -3.74 -10.23 7.76
N GLY A 211 -3.04 -9.27 7.16
CA GLY A 211 -1.61 -9.35 6.89
C GLY A 211 -1.00 -7.95 6.85
N SER A 212 0.33 -7.87 6.84
CA SER A 212 1.03 -6.59 6.79
C SER A 212 2.37 -6.72 6.07
N VAL A 213 2.80 -5.70 5.35
CA VAL A 213 4.13 -5.63 4.72
C VAL A 213 4.74 -4.24 4.95
N GLN A 214 5.99 -4.21 5.41
CA GLN A 214 6.72 -2.97 5.70
C GLN A 214 7.75 -2.65 4.62
N TYR A 215 7.73 -1.43 4.11
CA TYR A 215 8.62 -0.93 3.08
C TYR A 215 9.47 0.23 3.63
N PRO A 216 10.80 0.09 3.72
CA PRO A 216 11.67 1.21 4.06
C PRO A 216 11.63 2.31 2.99
N VAL A 217 11.73 3.56 3.43
CA VAL A 217 11.71 4.75 2.60
C VAL A 217 13.03 5.51 2.75
N GLY A 218 13.65 5.86 1.64
CA GLY A 218 14.88 6.65 1.62
C GLY A 218 15.83 6.26 0.49
N PRO A 219 17.02 6.89 0.42
CA PRO A 219 17.99 6.63 -0.64
C PRO A 219 18.41 5.15 -0.68
N GLY A 220 18.19 4.50 -1.83
CA GLY A 220 18.49 3.08 -2.03
C GLY A 220 17.49 2.09 -1.43
N ALA A 221 16.43 2.57 -0.76
CA ALA A 221 15.42 1.74 -0.12
C ALA A 221 14.39 1.18 -1.12
N ASP A 222 13.27 0.66 -0.61
CA ASP A 222 12.16 0.17 -1.44
C ASP A 222 11.48 1.35 -2.15
N PHE A 223 10.98 2.31 -1.36
CA PHE A 223 10.59 3.62 -1.83
C PHE A 223 11.83 4.52 -1.82
N ASP A 224 12.30 4.92 -2.99
CA ASP A 224 13.46 5.78 -3.14
C ASP A 224 13.13 6.96 -4.05
N PHE A 225 13.33 8.17 -3.53
CA PHE A 225 13.01 9.44 -4.21
C PHE A 225 14.26 10.16 -4.73
N GLY A 226 15.39 9.45 -4.83
CA GLY A 226 16.64 9.99 -5.31
C GLY A 226 17.47 10.67 -4.23
N ASP A 227 18.28 11.64 -4.65
CA ASP A 227 19.21 12.40 -3.81
C ASP A 227 18.61 13.78 -3.50
N ASN A 228 19.14 14.50 -2.49
CA ASN A 228 18.62 15.81 -2.05
C ASN A 228 17.13 15.79 -1.61
N VAL A 229 16.73 14.72 -0.93
CA VAL A 229 15.43 14.62 -0.24
C VAL A 229 15.60 15.13 1.19
N SER A 230 14.68 15.98 1.63
CA SER A 230 14.61 16.51 2.99
C SER A 230 13.17 16.51 3.49
N ASN A 231 12.95 16.77 4.79
CA ASN A 231 11.62 16.84 5.40
C ASN A 231 10.73 15.61 5.13
N LEU A 232 11.33 14.43 5.00
CA LEU A 232 10.60 13.19 4.79
C LEU A 232 9.72 12.88 6.03
N SER A 233 8.42 12.69 5.81
CA SER A 233 7.44 12.49 6.89
C SER A 233 7.60 11.17 7.63
N SER A 234 8.03 10.10 6.94
CA SER A 234 8.28 8.80 7.54
C SER A 234 9.36 8.02 6.77
N THR A 235 10.13 7.22 7.49
CA THR A 235 11.16 6.33 6.92
C THR A 235 10.63 4.91 6.66
N MET A 236 9.34 4.66 6.89
CA MET A 236 8.71 3.36 6.70
C MET A 236 7.27 3.52 6.24
N VAL A 237 6.85 2.73 5.26
CA VAL A 237 5.43 2.57 4.90
C VAL A 237 5.00 1.18 5.36
N ASN A 238 3.99 1.11 6.22
CA ASN A 238 3.32 -0.15 6.56
C ASN A 238 2.06 -0.28 5.72
N VAL A 239 1.96 -1.34 4.94
CA VAL A 239 0.76 -1.68 4.18
C VAL A 239 0.06 -2.82 4.90
N ASP A 240 -1.09 -2.53 5.47
CA ASP A 240 -1.95 -3.46 6.19
C ASP A 240 -3.07 -3.94 5.27
N PHE A 241 -3.38 -5.24 5.35
CA PHE A 241 -4.35 -5.90 4.49
C PHE A 241 -5.48 -6.47 5.33
N GLU A 242 -6.72 -6.22 4.92
CA GLU A 242 -7.93 -6.84 5.47
C GLU A 242 -8.73 -7.51 4.36
N VAL A 243 -8.96 -8.83 4.47
CA VAL A 243 -9.74 -9.59 3.50
C VAL A 243 -10.92 -10.23 4.20
N ASP A 244 -12.13 -9.80 3.86
CA ASP A 244 -13.39 -10.29 4.42
C ASP A 244 -14.01 -11.35 3.48
N VAL A 245 -14.05 -12.60 3.94
CA VAL A 245 -14.61 -13.72 3.18
C VAL A 245 -15.99 -14.07 3.74
N GLN A 246 -17.04 -13.84 2.95
CA GLN A 246 -18.41 -14.19 3.29
C GLN A 246 -18.98 -15.17 2.25
N HIS A 247 -19.37 -16.36 2.70
CA HIS A 247 -20.07 -17.34 1.87
C HIS A 247 -21.59 -17.22 2.09
N VAL A 248 -22.39 -17.27 1.02
CA VAL A 248 -23.86 -17.09 1.09
C VAL A 248 -24.56 -18.24 1.82
N PHE A 249 -23.86 -19.35 2.09
CA PHE A 249 -24.39 -20.50 2.79
C PHE A 249 -23.31 -21.17 3.64
N ASN A 250 -23.38 -20.96 4.96
CA ASN A 250 -22.60 -21.72 5.93
C ASN A 250 -23.52 -22.76 6.56
N LEU A 251 -23.21 -24.04 6.39
CA LEU A 251 -23.96 -25.15 6.96
C LEU A 251 -23.09 -25.78 8.04
N GLU A 252 -23.30 -25.36 9.29
CA GLU A 252 -22.59 -25.93 10.43
C GLU A 252 -23.26 -27.23 10.85
N PHE A 253 -22.49 -28.32 10.82
CA PHE A 253 -22.93 -29.60 11.32
C PHE A 253 -22.49 -29.83 12.77
N PRO A 254 -23.36 -30.37 13.65
CA PRO A 254 -22.95 -30.82 14.97
C PRO A 254 -21.89 -31.93 14.89
N ALA A 255 -21.08 -32.07 15.94
CA ALA A 255 -20.12 -33.18 16.04
C ALA A 255 -20.85 -34.54 15.86
N ASN A 256 -20.36 -35.35 14.92
CA ASN A 256 -20.92 -36.65 14.48
C ASN A 256 -22.15 -36.58 13.55
N SER A 257 -22.34 -35.50 12.80
CA SER A 257 -23.36 -35.41 11.75
C SER A 257 -22.75 -34.87 10.46
N ASP A 258 -23.00 -35.54 9.33
CA ASP A 258 -22.64 -35.07 7.99
C ASP A 258 -23.88 -34.88 7.10
N ILE A 259 -25.09 -34.95 7.69
CA ILE A 259 -26.37 -34.95 6.97
C ILE A 259 -27.15 -33.67 7.26
N ALA A 260 -27.47 -32.93 6.20
CA ALA A 260 -28.45 -31.83 6.25
C ALA A 260 -29.68 -32.24 5.46
N VAL A 261 -30.83 -32.21 6.13
CA VAL A 261 -32.13 -32.48 5.52
C VAL A 261 -32.73 -31.14 5.12
N LEU A 262 -32.56 -30.76 3.85
CA LEU A 262 -33.15 -29.55 3.27
C LEU A 262 -34.59 -29.84 2.79
N GLU A 263 -35.43 -30.36 3.69
CA GLU A 263 -36.83 -30.63 3.39
C GLU A 263 -37.71 -29.43 3.82
N PRO A 264 -38.51 -28.85 2.91
CA PRO A 264 -39.42 -27.76 3.26
C PRO A 264 -40.49 -28.24 4.25
N PRO A 265 -41.11 -27.35 5.05
CA PRO A 265 -42.20 -27.72 5.93
C PRO A 265 -43.32 -28.48 5.18
N GLY A 266 -43.57 -29.74 5.55
CA GLY A 266 -44.54 -30.62 4.88
C GLY A 266 -43.99 -31.47 3.72
N GLY A 267 -42.72 -31.31 3.39
CA GLY A 267 -41.96 -32.18 2.52
C GLY A 267 -42.10 -31.96 1.02
N TRP A 268 -41.32 -32.73 0.25
CA TRP A 268 -41.29 -32.60 -1.22
C TRP A 268 -42.53 -33.18 -1.91
N LYS A 269 -43.36 -33.95 -1.19
CA LYS A 269 -44.52 -34.66 -1.77
C LYS A 269 -45.53 -33.73 -2.43
N ALA A 270 -45.74 -32.53 -1.90
CA ALA A 270 -46.66 -31.55 -2.49
C ALA A 270 -46.16 -31.03 -3.85
N TRP A 271 -44.85 -30.78 -3.95
CA TRP A 271 -44.19 -30.34 -5.17
C TRP A 271 -44.11 -31.46 -6.23
N LEU A 272 -43.68 -32.65 -5.82
CA LEU A 272 -43.65 -33.84 -6.68
C LEU A 272 -45.05 -34.25 -7.19
N GLY A 273 -46.10 -33.95 -6.40
CA GLY A 273 -47.49 -34.14 -6.76
C GLY A 273 -48.11 -33.03 -7.62
N GLY A 274 -47.31 -32.05 -8.07
CA GLY A 274 -47.76 -30.96 -8.95
C GLY A 274 -48.64 -29.90 -8.29
N ARG A 275 -48.67 -29.82 -6.95
CA ARG A 275 -49.58 -28.93 -6.19
C ARG A 275 -48.98 -27.55 -5.87
N GLY A 276 -47.87 -27.19 -6.50
CA GLY A 276 -47.19 -25.90 -6.33
C GLY A 276 -45.81 -26.03 -5.69
N SER A 277 -45.01 -24.96 -5.79
CA SER A 277 -43.69 -24.88 -5.16
C SER A 277 -43.81 -24.97 -3.64
N PRO A 278 -42.88 -25.65 -2.94
CA PRO A 278 -42.90 -25.70 -1.49
C PRO A 278 -42.80 -24.31 -0.87
N ALA A 279 -43.42 -24.11 0.29
CA ALA A 279 -43.18 -22.90 1.07
C ALA A 279 -41.70 -22.83 1.46
N ALA A 280 -41.12 -21.62 1.41
CA ALA A 280 -39.75 -21.42 1.84
C ALA A 280 -39.58 -21.92 3.28
N ALA A 281 -38.46 -22.63 3.54
CA ALA A 281 -38.08 -22.92 4.91
C ALA A 281 -37.89 -21.58 5.63
N VAL A 282 -38.70 -21.35 6.67
CA VAL A 282 -38.54 -20.18 7.54
C VAL A 282 -37.30 -20.45 8.39
N PRO A 283 -36.36 -19.50 8.52
CA PRO A 283 -35.14 -19.66 9.31
C PRO A 283 -35.42 -19.96 10.78
#